data_AF-A0A2U0TH73-F1
#
_entry.id   AF-A0A2U0TH73-F1
#
_cell.length_a   1.000
_cell.length_b   1.000
_cell.length_c   1.000
_cell.angle_alpha   90.00
_cell.angle_beta   90.00
_cell.angle_gamma   90.00
#
_symmetry.space_group_name_H-M   'P 1'
#
loop_
_entity.id
_entity.type
_entity.pdbx_description
1 polymer ?
#
loop_
_entity_poly.entity_id
_entity_poly.type
_entity_poly.pdbx_seq_one_letter_code
_entity_poly.pdbx_strand_id
1 'polypeptide(L)'
;MLRLGKEREVLGVVGDQLGGPTYAGDIACALIQIANQIIAGRENVFGVYHFSGQPYVSWYEFAEHIFTEALAQKLLEKRPHLNCITTSDYPTPAKRPANSCLNLDKIKNVFWNCTKRLAKSFEKSQGISLNVRMCFVQR
;
A
#
# COMPACT_ATOMS: atom_id res chain seq x y z
N MET A 1 5.71 -7.31 10.21
CA MET A 1 5.09 -6.47 11.25
C MET A 1 4.41 -7.29 12.35
N LEU A 2 3.39 -8.13 12.07
CA LEU A 2 2.67 -8.87 13.13
C LEU A 2 3.55 -9.75 14.02
N ARG A 3 4.51 -10.48 13.43
CA ARG A 3 5.49 -11.27 14.20
C ARG A 3 6.22 -10.41 15.23
N LEU A 4 6.73 -9.25 14.82
CA LEU A 4 7.43 -8.31 15.72
C LEU A 4 6.52 -7.78 16.83
N GLY A 5 5.23 -7.54 16.54
CA GLY A 5 4.27 -7.13 17.56
C GLY A 5 3.89 -8.22 18.56
N LYS A 6 4.14 -9.50 18.25
CA LYS A 6 4.04 -10.61 19.22
C LYS A 6 5.30 -10.74 20.07
N GLU A 7 6.46 -10.44 19.50
CA GLU A 7 7.76 -10.69 20.12
C GLU A 7 8.27 -9.50 20.96
N ARG A 8 7.83 -8.27 20.67
CA ARG A 8 8.37 -7.05 21.28
C ARG A 8 7.28 -6.18 21.87
N GLU A 9 7.51 -5.66 23.07
CA GLU A 9 6.61 -4.69 23.69
C GLU A 9 6.74 -3.28 23.11
N VAL A 10 7.93 -2.93 22.59
CA VAL A 10 8.24 -1.61 22.03
C VAL A 10 8.88 -1.76 20.64
N LEU A 11 8.45 -0.94 19.68
CA LEU A 11 8.91 -0.96 18.29
C LEU A 11 9.14 0.47 17.78
N GLY A 12 10.37 0.76 17.33
CA GLY A 12 10.66 1.96 16.55
C GLY A 12 10.30 1.75 15.08
N VAL A 13 9.51 2.67 14.50
CA VAL A 13 9.11 2.63 13.09
C VAL A 13 9.29 4.00 12.45
N VAL A 14 9.89 4.01 11.27
CA VAL A 14 10.25 5.24 10.54
C VAL A 14 9.00 6.05 10.17
N GLY A 15 8.94 7.32 10.58
CA GLY A 15 7.83 8.23 10.33
C GLY A 15 8.05 9.26 9.22
N ASP A 16 9.29 9.45 8.77
CA ASP A 16 9.67 10.50 7.81
C ASP A 16 9.81 10.02 6.35
N GLN A 17 9.37 8.78 6.06
CA GLN A 17 9.31 8.22 4.71
C GLN A 17 7.86 8.00 4.29
N LEU A 18 7.39 8.76 3.29
CA LEU A 18 6.02 8.70 2.78
C LEU A 18 5.91 7.84 1.52
N GLY A 19 4.86 7.04 1.42
CA GLY A 19 4.55 6.21 0.26
C GLY A 19 3.13 5.67 0.28
N GLY A 20 2.76 4.92 -0.76
CA GLY A 20 1.43 4.31 -0.89
C GLY A 20 1.49 2.79 -0.68
N PRO A 21 1.13 2.26 0.51
CA PRO A 21 1.05 0.83 0.72
C PRO A 21 0.16 0.19 -0.35
N THR A 22 0.67 -0.81 -1.06
CA THR A 22 -0.02 -1.39 -2.22
C THR A 22 -0.21 -2.89 -2.05
N TYR A 23 -1.46 -3.34 -2.13
CA TYR A 23 -1.79 -4.76 -2.04
C TYR A 23 -1.49 -5.45 -3.37
N ALA A 24 -0.86 -6.63 -3.30
CA ALA A 24 -0.53 -7.41 -4.50
C ALA A 24 -1.78 -7.79 -5.31
N GLY A 25 -2.93 -8.02 -4.65
CA GLY A 25 -4.18 -8.29 -5.35
C GLY A 25 -4.68 -7.10 -6.16
N ASP A 26 -4.50 -5.87 -5.68
CA ASP A 26 -4.86 -4.67 -6.44
C ASP A 26 -3.97 -4.51 -7.68
N ILE A 27 -2.66 -4.80 -7.55
CA ILE A 27 -1.73 -4.82 -8.70
C ILE A 27 -2.18 -5.86 -9.73
N ALA A 28 -2.50 -7.08 -9.30
CA ALA A 28 -2.97 -8.13 -10.19
C ALA A 28 -4.28 -7.73 -10.88
N CYS A 29 -5.23 -7.16 -10.16
CA CYS A 29 -6.48 -6.64 -10.71
C CYS A 29 -6.23 -5.55 -11.76
N ALA A 30 -5.33 -4.60 -11.49
CA ALA A 30 -4.97 -3.55 -12.43
C ALA A 30 -4.35 -4.13 -13.72
N LEU A 31 -3.42 -5.08 -13.59
CA LEU A 31 -2.79 -5.76 -14.73
C LEU A 31 -3.81 -6.50 -15.60
N ILE A 32 -4.73 -7.25 -14.99
CA ILE A 32 -5.79 -7.97 -15.72
C ILE A 32 -6.69 -6.97 -16.47
N GLN A 33 -7.06 -5.86 -15.85
CA GLN A 33 -7.88 -4.83 -16.50
C GLN A 33 -7.18 -4.21 -17.70
N ILE A 34 -5.89 -3.89 -17.57
CA ILE A 34 -5.08 -3.35 -18.67
C ILE A 34 -4.98 -4.38 -19.80
N ALA A 35 -4.67 -5.64 -19.48
CA ALA A 35 -4.58 -6.71 -20.47
C ALA A 35 -5.88 -6.91 -21.24
N ASN A 36 -7.03 -6.92 -20.55
CA ASN A 36 -8.33 -7.05 -21.19
C ASN A 36 -8.64 -5.92 -22.18
N GLN A 37 -8.23 -4.68 -21.88
CA GLN A 37 -8.40 -3.55 -22.80
C GLN A 37 -7.51 -3.67 -24.04
N ILE A 38 -6.28 -4.16 -23.87
CA ILE A 38 -5.37 -4.43 -24.99
C ILE A 38 -5.94 -5.53 -25.89
N ILE A 39 -6.42 -6.63 -25.31
CA ILE A 39 -7.05 -7.75 -26.05
C ILE A 39 -8.31 -7.28 -26.79
N ALA A 40 -9.05 -6.32 -26.22
CA ALA A 40 -10.21 -5.70 -26.87
C ALA A 40 -9.86 -4.72 -28.01
N GLY A 41 -8.58 -4.63 -28.41
CA GLY A 41 -8.13 -3.83 -29.55
C GLY A 41 -7.80 -2.37 -29.22
N ARG A 42 -7.63 -2.02 -27.94
CA ARG A 42 -7.27 -0.66 -27.55
C ARG A 42 -5.75 -0.47 -27.66
N GLU A 43 -5.28 0.03 -28.80
CA GLU A 43 -3.84 0.11 -29.11
C GLU A 43 -3.14 1.33 -28.48
N ASN A 44 -3.87 2.39 -28.15
CA ASN A 44 -3.31 3.64 -27.60
C ASN A 44 -3.05 3.62 -26.08
N VAL A 45 -2.96 2.43 -25.47
CA VAL A 45 -2.84 2.26 -24.01
C VAL A 45 -1.48 1.76 -23.55
N PHE A 46 -0.55 1.46 -24.46
CA PHE A 46 0.81 1.07 -24.10
C PHE A 46 1.62 2.23 -23.51
N GLY A 47 2.51 1.92 -22.58
CA GLY A 47 3.45 2.89 -22.01
C GLY A 47 3.76 2.63 -20.53
N VAL A 48 4.47 3.57 -19.93
CA VAL A 48 4.82 3.52 -18.50
C VAL A 48 3.70 4.16 -17.68
N TYR A 49 3.27 3.46 -16.62
CA TYR A 49 2.24 3.91 -15.69
C TYR A 49 2.71 3.72 -14.25
N HIS A 50 2.35 4.66 -13.39
CA HIS A 50 2.47 4.49 -11.95
C HIS A 50 1.20 3.87 -11.40
N PHE A 51 1.37 2.98 -10.42
CA PHE A 51 0.28 2.39 -9.68
C PHE A 51 0.71 2.19 -8.22
N SER A 52 -0.09 2.70 -7.30
CA SER A 52 0.08 2.48 -5.85
C SER A 52 -1.27 2.58 -5.15
N GLY A 53 -1.37 2.00 -3.96
CA GLY A 53 -2.50 2.26 -3.07
C GLY A 53 -2.51 3.69 -2.54
N GLN A 54 -3.66 4.10 -2.03
CA GLN A 54 -3.89 5.38 -1.33
C GLN A 54 -4.70 5.11 -0.05
N PRO A 55 -4.63 5.95 1.00
CA PRO A 55 -3.86 7.20 1.11
C PRO A 55 -2.34 6.98 1.20
N TYR A 56 -1.56 8.04 0.97
CA TYR A 56 -0.12 8.01 1.26
C TYR A 56 0.10 8.18 2.75
N VAL A 57 0.94 7.31 3.31
CA VAL A 57 1.22 7.26 4.74
C VAL A 57 2.70 6.95 4.96
N SER A 58 3.17 7.27 6.15
CA SER A 58 4.48 6.83 6.64
C SER A 58 4.48 5.36 7.02
N TRP A 59 5.67 4.75 7.18
CA TRP A 59 5.76 3.40 7.73
C TRP A 59 5.20 3.31 9.14
N TYR A 60 5.39 4.36 9.94
CA TYR A 60 4.83 4.47 11.30
C TYR A 60 3.30 4.41 11.27
N GLU A 61 2.65 5.29 10.51
CA GLU A 61 1.18 5.32 10.39
C GLU A 61 0.64 4.00 9.83
N PHE A 62 1.34 3.40 8.86
CA PHE A 62 0.94 2.09 8.33
C PHE A 62 1.05 0.98 9.39
N ALA A 63 2.10 0.98 10.21
CA ALA A 63 2.24 0.03 11.30
C ALA A 63 1.15 0.20 12.37
N GLU A 64 0.77 1.44 12.70
CA GLU A 64 -0.36 1.72 13.60
C GLU A 64 -1.66 1.10 13.08
N HIS A 65 -1.94 1.26 11.78
CA HIS A 65 -3.13 0.68 11.15
C HIS A 65 -3.10 -0.85 11.20
N ILE A 66 -1.95 -1.47 10.88
CA ILE A 66 -1.79 -2.94 10.93
C ILE A 66 -2.09 -3.48 12.32
N PHE A 67 -1.56 -2.85 13.38
CA PHE A 67 -1.80 -3.34 14.75
C PHE A 67 -3.22 -3.08 15.22
N THR A 68 -3.83 -1.98 14.80
CA THR A 68 -5.24 -1.68 15.08
C THR A 68 -6.16 -2.75 14.46
N GLU A 69 -5.96 -3.08 13.19
CA GLU A 69 -6.71 -4.13 12.50
C GLU A 69 -6.44 -5.52 13.10
N ALA A 70 -5.19 -5.82 13.46
CA ALA A 70 -4.83 -7.10 14.06
C ALA A 70 -5.48 -7.32 15.43
N LEU A 71 -5.63 -6.26 16.24
CA LEU A 71 -6.38 -6.33 17.50
C LEU A 71 -7.87 -6.55 17.24
N ALA A 72 -8.47 -5.80 16.32
CA ALA A 72 -9.88 -5.95 15.97
C ALA A 72 -10.20 -7.38 15.47
N GLN A 73 -9.28 -7.99 14.74
CA GLN A 73 -9.38 -9.35 14.21
C GLN A 73 -8.89 -10.43 15.21
N LYS A 74 -8.53 -10.07 16.44
CA LYS A 74 -7.99 -10.97 17.48
C LYS A 74 -6.76 -11.79 17.03
N LEU A 75 -5.97 -11.25 16.11
CA LEU A 75 -4.69 -11.83 15.65
C LEU A 75 -3.54 -11.52 16.61
N LEU A 76 -3.73 -10.49 17.45
CA LEU A 76 -2.87 -10.10 18.57
C LEU A 76 -3.72 -9.92 19.83
N GLU A 77 -3.15 -10.25 20.98
CA GLU A 77 -3.77 -10.02 22.29
C GLU A 77 -3.53 -8.58 22.77
N LYS A 78 -2.37 -8.02 22.44
CA LYS A 78 -1.94 -6.67 22.83
C LYS A 78 -1.18 -6.02 21.67
N ARG A 79 -1.36 -4.71 21.52
CA ARG A 79 -0.60 -3.88 20.58
C ARG A 79 0.73 -3.45 21.22
N PRO A 80 1.87 -3.57 20.50
CA PRO A 80 3.14 -3.02 20.97
C PRO A 80 3.10 -1.49 21.02
N HIS A 81 3.88 -0.89 21.91
CA HIS A 81 4.13 0.55 21.92
C HIS A 81 4.96 0.93 20.70
N LEU A 82 4.44 1.83 19.87
CA LEU A 82 5.14 2.30 18.68
C LEU A 82 5.79 3.65 18.94
N ASN A 83 7.08 3.74 18.62
CA ASN A 83 7.84 4.99 18.62
C ASN A 83 8.05 5.43 17.18
N CYS A 84 7.63 6.65 16.88
CA CYS A 84 7.96 7.29 15.61
C CYS A 84 9.44 7.69 15.63
N ILE A 85 10.22 7.11 14.73
CA ILE A 85 11.65 7.42 14.59
C ILE A 85 11.94 8.05 13.23
N THR A 86 13.06 8.76 13.11
CA THR A 86 13.52 9.31 11.84
C THR A 86 14.36 8.29 11.06
N THR A 87 14.56 8.54 9.77
CA THR A 87 15.47 7.74 8.94
C THR A 87 16.91 7.77 9.48
N SER A 88 17.31 8.85 10.15
CA SER A 88 18.63 8.99 10.78
C SER A 88 18.83 8.07 11.98
N ASP A 89 17.75 7.75 12.71
CA ASP A 89 17.78 6.85 13.87
C ASP A 89 17.94 5.37 13.47
N TYR A 90 17.72 5.06 12.18
CA TYR A 90 17.81 3.70 11.64
C TYR A 90 18.55 3.67 10.28
N PRO A 91 19.89 3.80 10.29
CA PRO A 91 20.68 3.87 9.06
C PRO A 91 20.65 2.54 8.31
N THR A 92 20.22 2.59 7.05
CA THR A 92 20.23 1.43 6.15
C THR A 92 21.32 1.58 5.07
N PRO A 93 21.93 0.48 4.59
CA PRO A 93 22.97 0.55 3.54
C PRO A 93 22.53 1.25 2.26
N ALA A 94 21.27 1.04 1.85
CA ALA A 94 20.67 1.75 0.74
C ALA A 94 19.94 3.01 1.24
N LYS A 95 20.18 4.15 0.58
CA LYS A 95 19.45 5.40 0.86
C LYS A 95 18.00 5.27 0.38
N ARG A 96 17.05 5.43 1.30
CA ARG A 96 15.62 5.44 1.00
C ARG A 96 15.15 6.88 0.71
N PRO A 97 14.27 7.09 -0.28
CA PRO A 97 13.68 8.40 -0.51
C PRO A 97 12.71 8.77 0.62
N ALA A 98 12.73 10.04 1.05
CA ALA A 98 11.75 10.55 2.02
C ALA A 98 10.33 10.61 1.43
N ASN A 99 10.21 10.76 0.11
CA ASN A 99 8.93 10.80 -0.59
C ASN A 99 8.95 9.83 -1.79
N SER A 100 8.10 8.81 -1.71
CA SER A 100 7.88 7.80 -2.75
C SER A 100 6.43 7.81 -3.28
N CYS A 101 5.69 8.89 -3.05
CA CYS A 101 4.31 9.04 -3.52
C CYS A 101 4.28 9.15 -5.04
N LEU A 102 3.53 8.27 -5.70
CA LEU A 102 3.47 8.22 -7.15
C LEU A 102 2.24 8.96 -7.70
N ASN A 103 2.41 9.84 -8.69
CA ASN A 103 1.27 10.44 -9.40
C ASN A 103 0.53 9.36 -10.21
N LEU A 104 -0.77 9.18 -9.93
CA LEU A 104 -1.64 8.16 -10.54
C LEU A 104 -2.56 8.71 -11.65
N ASP A 105 -2.44 9.98 -12.04
CA ASP A 105 -3.36 10.64 -12.96
C ASP A 105 -3.37 9.95 -14.32
N LYS A 106 -2.19 9.56 -14.82
CA LYS A 106 -2.08 8.90 -16.13
C LYS A 106 -2.85 7.57 -16.17
N ILE A 107 -2.66 6.70 -15.18
CA ILE A 107 -3.33 5.39 -15.15
C ILE A 107 -4.84 5.55 -14.93
N LYS A 108 -5.24 6.51 -14.08
CA LYS A 108 -6.65 6.85 -13.83
C LYS A 108 -7.35 7.33 -15.10
N ASN A 109 -6.71 8.26 -15.82
CA ASN A 109 -7.26 8.83 -17.04
C ASN A 109 -7.38 7.82 -18.18
N VAL A 110 -6.38 6.94 -18.35
CA VAL A 110 -6.39 5.97 -19.46
C VAL A 110 -7.34 4.80 -19.19
N PHE A 111 -7.32 4.22 -17.98
CA PHE A 111 -8.01 2.95 -17.72
C PHE A 111 -9.29 3.09 -16.87
N TRP A 112 -9.41 4.10 -16.01
CA TRP A 112 -10.51 4.21 -15.05
C TRP A 112 -11.61 5.20 -15.45
N ASN A 113 -11.28 6.29 -16.13
CA ASN A 113 -12.29 7.25 -16.61
C ASN A 113 -13.16 6.71 -17.76
N CYS A 114 -12.74 5.64 -18.43
CA CYS A 114 -13.43 5.11 -19.61
C CYS A 114 -14.62 4.17 -19.27
N THR A 115 -14.82 3.79 -18.00
CA THR A 115 -15.93 2.90 -17.61
C THR A 115 -16.59 3.34 -16.30
N LYS A 116 -17.70 4.10 -16.41
CA LYS A 116 -18.56 4.50 -15.27
C LYS A 116 -19.11 3.32 -14.43
N ARG A 117 -18.94 2.07 -14.89
CA ARG A 117 -19.38 0.84 -14.21
C ARG A 117 -18.29 0.18 -13.34
N LEU A 118 -17.00 0.49 -13.56
CA LEU A 118 -15.86 -0.16 -12.88
C LEU A 118 -15.21 0.68 -11.78
N ALA A 119 -15.41 2.01 -11.77
CA ALA A 119 -14.95 2.89 -10.69
C ALA A 119 -15.41 2.41 -9.30
N LYS A 120 -16.63 1.85 -9.21
CA LYS A 120 -17.17 1.27 -7.97
C LYS A 120 -16.39 0.07 -7.42
N SER A 121 -15.72 -0.72 -8.27
CA SER A 121 -14.90 -1.84 -7.79
C SER A 121 -13.54 -1.39 -7.27
N PHE A 122 -13.01 -0.28 -7.79
CA PHE A 122 -11.74 0.30 -7.33
C PHE A 122 -11.92 1.15 -6.08
N GLU A 123 -12.99 1.93 -5.99
CA GLU A 123 -13.37 2.60 -4.74
C GLU A 123 -13.72 1.58 -3.66
N LYS A 124 -14.38 0.47 -4.01
CA LYS A 124 -14.55 -0.64 -3.08
C LYS A 124 -13.23 -1.34 -2.75
N SER A 125 -12.31 -1.58 -3.68
CA SER A 125 -11.04 -2.24 -3.35
C SER A 125 -10.12 -1.37 -2.49
N GLN A 126 -10.16 -0.04 -2.67
CA GLN A 126 -9.52 0.94 -1.78
C GLN A 126 -10.28 1.13 -0.45
N GLY A 127 -11.57 0.78 -0.39
CA GLY A 127 -12.43 0.82 0.81
C GLY A 127 -12.72 -0.55 1.44
N ILE A 128 -12.10 -1.62 0.94
CA ILE A 128 -12.19 -2.95 1.55
C ILE A 128 -11.23 -2.92 2.71
N SER A 129 -11.83 -2.90 3.91
CA SER A 129 -11.25 -3.35 5.18
C SER A 129 -9.95 -4.10 4.95
N LEU A 130 -8.85 -3.52 5.46
CA LEU A 130 -7.51 -4.12 5.52
C LEU A 130 -7.55 -5.43 6.33
N ASN A 131 -8.27 -6.43 5.83
CA ASN A 131 -8.05 -7.82 6.17
C ASN A 131 -6.61 -8.09 5.76
N VAL A 132 -5.75 -8.21 6.78
CA VAL A 132 -4.29 -8.13 6.70
C VAL A 132 -3.74 -9.15 5.70
N ARG A 133 -3.75 -8.80 4.42
CA ARG A 133 -3.20 -9.58 3.30
C ARG A 133 -2.17 -8.76 2.53
N MET A 134 -1.47 -7.84 3.19
CA MET A 134 -0.34 -7.15 2.57
C MET A 134 0.98 -7.86 2.90
N CYS A 135 1.69 -8.24 1.85
CA CYS A 135 3.01 -8.86 1.93
C CYS A 135 4.04 -7.81 2.38
N PHE A 136 4.64 -8.00 3.55
CA PHE A 136 5.79 -7.22 4.01
C PHE A 136 7.08 -7.96 3.63
N VAL A 137 7.92 -7.34 2.82
CA VAL A 137 9.36 -7.67 2.77
C VAL A 137 10.09 -6.59 3.56
N GLN A 138 10.10 -6.74 4.88
CA GLN A 138 11.19 -6.20 5.70
C GLN A 138 12.07 -7.39 6.03
N ARG A 139 13.27 -7.42 5.43
CA ARG A 139 14.39 -8.22 5.95
C ARG A 139 14.86 -7.60 7.25
#